data_AF-A0A9X0WDP8-F1
#
_entry.id   AF-A0A9X0WDP8-F1
#
_cell.length_a   1.000
_cell.length_b   1.000
_cell.length_c   1.000
_cell.angle_alpha   90.00
_cell.angle_beta   90.00
_cell.angle_gamma   90.00
#
_symmetry.space_group_name_H-M   'P 1'
#
loop_
_entity.id
_entity.type
_entity.pdbx_description
1 polymer ?
#
loop_
_entity_poly.entity_id
_entity_poly.type
_entity_poly.pdbx_seq_one_letter_code
_entity_poly.pdbx_strand_id
1 'polypeptide(L)'
;MMIELPQDEESRVEKLIGICKQYGGSSDSDSGDGRRLSAYSRQFIHAAAEIYTIMRERFLRGYEGVKRERMKEFSYIAVVGEMSKRFDKADIRSCHGMRMMGRMDYLYENHLKEVIDEMDAARLANNP
;
A
#
# COMPACT_ATOMS: atom_id res chain seq x y z
N MET A 1 15.34 0.49 8.75
CA MET A 1 14.46 1.60 9.19
C MET A 1 13.04 1.07 9.25
N MET A 2 12.34 1.24 10.37
CA MET A 2 10.91 0.91 10.53
C MET A 2 10.13 2.22 10.53
N ILE A 3 9.01 2.29 9.81
CA ILE A 3 8.13 3.47 9.84
C ILE A 3 7.19 3.31 11.04
N GLU A 4 7.42 4.09 12.08
CA GLU A 4 6.55 4.14 13.26
C GLU A 4 5.38 5.11 13.02
N LEU A 5 4.16 4.58 13.04
CA LEU A 5 2.93 5.35 12.87
C LEU A 5 2.38 5.76 14.26
N PRO A 6 1.79 6.95 14.40
CA PRO A 6 0.87 7.28 15.49
C PRO A 6 -0.27 6.25 15.61
N GLN A 7 -0.85 6.12 16.80
CA GLN A 7 -1.84 5.07 17.10
C GLN A 7 -3.07 5.10 16.18
N ASP A 8 -3.54 6.28 15.79
CA ASP A 8 -4.66 6.49 14.88
C ASP A 8 -4.32 6.09 13.44
N GLU A 9 -3.13 6.46 12.95
CA GLU A 9 -2.62 6.06 11.64
C GLU A 9 -2.37 4.54 11.57
N GLU A 10 -1.80 3.94 12.63
CA GLU A 10 -1.60 2.48 12.73
C GLU A 10 -2.94 1.74 12.72
N SER A 11 -3.93 2.21 13.50
CA SER A 11 -5.29 1.65 13.50
C SER A 11 -5.96 1.73 12.13
N ARG A 12 -5.70 2.80 11.36
CA ARG A 12 -6.19 2.94 9.99
C ARG A 12 -5.50 1.95 9.07
N VAL A 13 -4.18 1.82 9.15
CA VAL A 13 -3.40 0.87 8.36
C VAL A 13 -3.82 -0.57 8.63
N GLU A 14 -4.07 -0.96 9.88
CA GLU A 14 -4.57 -2.30 10.22
C GLU A 14 -5.93 -2.60 9.58
N LYS A 15 -6.86 -1.63 9.60
CA LYS A 15 -8.16 -1.77 8.92
C LYS A 15 -7.99 -1.93 7.41
N LEU A 16 -7.09 -1.16 6.80
CA LEU A 16 -6.79 -1.23 5.37
C LEU A 16 -6.11 -2.57 5.00
N ILE A 17 -5.22 -3.09 5.85
CA ILE A 17 -4.64 -4.43 5.71
C ILE A 17 -5.74 -5.50 5.72
N GLY A 18 -6.75 -5.36 6.59
CA GLY A 18 -7.93 -6.23 6.60
C GLY A 18 -8.66 -6.24 5.25
N ILE A 19 -8.86 -5.07 4.63
CA ILE A 19 -9.44 -4.94 3.29
C ILE A 19 -8.52 -5.60 2.24
N CYS A 20 -7.22 -5.31 2.27
CA CYS A 20 -6.27 -5.94 1.36
C CYS A 20 -6.22 -7.46 1.51
N LYS A 21 -6.45 -8.00 2.70
CA LYS A 21 -6.55 -9.44 2.93
C LYS A 21 -7.84 -10.03 2.37
N GLN A 22 -8.98 -9.38 2.63
CA GLN A 22 -10.29 -9.82 2.14
C GLN A 22 -10.38 -9.81 0.61
N TYR A 23 -9.75 -8.83 -0.03
CA TYR A 23 -9.85 -8.59 -1.47
C TYR A 23 -8.54 -8.82 -2.24
N GLY A 24 -7.54 -9.38 -1.57
CA GLY A 24 -6.27 -9.81 -2.16
C GLY A 24 -6.45 -11.12 -2.91
N GLY A 25 -5.75 -11.28 -4.03
CA GLY A 25 -5.85 -12.50 -4.81
C GLY A 25 -5.32 -13.69 -4.00
N SER A 26 -6.19 -14.69 -3.81
CA SER A 26 -5.98 -15.91 -3.03
C SER A 26 -6.25 -15.77 -1.53
N SER A 27 -7.50 -16.03 -1.14
CA SER A 27 -7.77 -16.80 0.08
C SER A 27 -8.31 -18.16 -0.36
N ASP A 28 -7.79 -19.23 0.22
CA ASP A 28 -8.34 -20.59 0.15
C ASP A 28 -9.73 -20.61 0.81
N SER A 29 -10.72 -19.97 0.19
CA SER A 29 -12.11 -20.17 0.52
C SER A 29 -12.64 -21.28 -0.36
N ASP A 30 -12.95 -22.40 0.28
CA ASP A 30 -13.83 -23.51 -0.11
C ASP A 30 -15.25 -23.06 -0.54
N SER A 31 -15.39 -21.86 -1.11
CA SER A 31 -16.60 -21.33 -1.72
C SER A 31 -16.56 -21.59 -3.22
N GLY A 32 -16.60 -22.86 -3.61
CA GLY A 32 -17.24 -23.42 -4.82
C GLY A 32 -16.90 -22.90 -6.23
N ASP A 33 -16.18 -21.81 -6.42
CA ASP A 33 -15.90 -21.25 -7.75
C ASP A 33 -14.43 -20.81 -7.79
N GLY A 34 -13.55 -21.76 -8.12
CA GLY A 34 -12.08 -21.65 -8.13
C GLY A 34 -11.51 -20.64 -9.13
N ARG A 35 -11.99 -19.40 -9.13
CA ARG A 35 -11.47 -18.32 -9.95
C ARG A 35 -10.29 -17.67 -9.25
N ARG A 36 -9.09 -18.09 -9.64
CA ARG A 36 -7.89 -17.26 -9.50
C ARG A 36 -8.19 -15.90 -10.13
N LEU A 37 -8.24 -14.84 -9.32
CA LEU A 37 -8.38 -13.48 -9.83
C LEU A 37 -7.08 -13.10 -10.54
N SER A 38 -7.11 -12.97 -11.87
CA SER A 38 -5.96 -12.52 -12.66
C SER A 38 -5.56 -11.06 -12.41
N ALA A 39 -6.35 -10.32 -11.62
CA ALA A 39 -6.13 -8.91 -11.29
C ALA A 39 -6.53 -8.61 -9.84
N TYR A 40 -5.94 -7.57 -9.26
CA TYR A 40 -6.37 -7.03 -7.97
C TYR A 40 -7.73 -6.34 -8.11
N SER A 41 -8.58 -6.47 -7.09
CA SER A 41 -9.82 -5.70 -7.04
C SER A 41 -9.54 -4.21 -6.86
N ARG A 42 -10.52 -3.35 -7.21
CA ARG A 42 -10.42 -1.91 -6.95
C ARG A 42 -10.29 -1.62 -5.44
N GLN A 43 -11.02 -2.36 -4.60
CA GLN A 43 -10.97 -2.22 -3.14
C GLN A 43 -9.56 -2.49 -2.61
N PHE A 44 -8.90 -3.53 -3.12
CA PHE A 44 -7.52 -3.83 -2.80
C PHE A 44 -6.58 -2.69 -3.21
N ILE A 45 -6.71 -2.23 -4.46
CA ILE A 45 -5.84 -1.18 -5.02
C ILE A 45 -5.98 0.11 -4.22
N HIS A 46 -7.21 0.58 -3.98
CA HIS A 46 -7.44 1.79 -3.20
C HIS A 46 -6.94 1.67 -1.75
N ALA A 47 -7.18 0.52 -1.09
CA ALA A 47 -6.70 0.32 0.26
C ALA A 47 -5.17 0.30 0.33
N ALA A 48 -4.51 -0.38 -0.61
CA ALA A 48 -3.05 -0.43 -0.70
C ALA A 48 -2.44 0.95 -1.03
N ALA A 49 -3.06 1.71 -1.94
CA ALA A 49 -2.65 3.08 -2.25
C ALA A 49 -2.79 4.01 -1.04
N GLU A 50 -3.85 3.84 -0.24
CA GLU A 50 -4.03 4.62 0.98
C GLU A 50 -2.99 4.27 2.06
N ILE A 51 -2.68 2.97 2.25
CA ILE A 51 -1.59 2.53 3.14
C ILE A 51 -0.27 3.19 2.72
N TYR A 52 0.08 3.10 1.43
CA TYR A 52 1.30 3.70 0.90
C TYR A 52 1.34 5.19 1.24
N THR A 53 0.24 5.88 1.01
CA THR A 53 0.15 7.32 1.20
C THR A 53 0.31 7.71 2.67
N ILE A 54 -0.34 7.00 3.62
CA ILE A 54 -0.17 7.23 5.06
C ILE A 54 1.30 7.06 5.46
N MET A 55 1.93 5.95 5.05
CA MET A 55 3.32 5.66 5.38
C MET A 55 4.29 6.66 4.76
N ARG A 56 4.03 7.09 3.52
CA ARG A 56 4.83 8.09 2.82
C ARG A 56 4.76 9.44 3.54
N GLU A 57 3.55 9.90 3.87
CA GLU A 57 3.40 11.17 4.60
C GLU A 57 4.09 11.11 5.96
N ARG A 58 3.95 9.99 6.68
CA ARG A 58 4.67 9.80 7.95
C ARG A 58 6.18 9.83 7.76
N PHE A 59 6.69 9.12 6.76
CA PHE A 59 8.10 9.10 6.43
C PHE A 59 8.60 10.52 6.15
N LEU A 60 7.90 11.28 5.31
CA LEU A 60 8.29 12.64 4.91
C LEU A 60 8.22 13.65 6.07
N ARG A 61 7.29 13.50 7.03
CA ARG A 61 7.25 14.34 8.25
C ARG A 61 8.53 14.22 9.08
N GLY A 62 9.18 13.05 9.07
CA GLY A 62 10.47 12.85 9.75
C GLY A 62 11.65 13.61 9.13
N TYR A 63 11.48 14.22 7.96
CA TYR A 63 12.51 14.95 7.23
C TYR A 63 12.11 16.40 6.94
N GLU A 64 11.34 17.01 7.83
CA GLU A 64 10.97 18.42 7.75
C GLU A 64 12.23 19.31 7.65
N GLY A 65 12.32 20.13 6.60
CA GLY A 65 13.49 20.96 6.27
C GLY A 65 14.37 20.44 5.11
N VAL A 66 14.16 19.20 4.64
CA VAL A 66 14.80 18.68 3.41
C VAL A 66 13.89 18.95 2.21
N LYS A 67 14.47 19.24 1.03
CA LYS A 67 13.69 19.42 -0.22
C LYS A 67 12.83 18.19 -0.49
N ARG A 68 11.50 18.32 -0.33
CA ARG A 68 10.50 17.24 -0.47
C ARG A 68 10.66 16.44 -1.76
N GLU A 69 11.02 17.11 -2.86
CA GLU A 69 11.20 16.48 -4.18
C GLU A 69 12.27 15.38 -4.17
N ARG A 70 13.43 15.62 -3.55
CA ARG A 70 14.49 14.59 -3.41
C ARG A 70 14.07 13.45 -2.49
N MET A 71 13.19 13.74 -1.53
CA MET A 71 12.73 12.74 -0.57
C MET A 71 11.61 11.86 -1.13
N LYS A 72 10.92 12.26 -2.21
CA LYS A 72 9.87 11.44 -2.84
C LYS A 72 10.43 10.12 -3.36
N GLU A 73 11.52 10.15 -4.12
CA GLU A 73 12.17 8.93 -4.63
C GLU A 73 12.71 8.04 -3.48
N PHE A 74 13.26 8.66 -2.43
CA PHE A 74 13.75 7.90 -1.29
C PHE A 74 12.61 7.29 -0.46
N SER A 75 11.48 7.99 -0.36
CA SER A 75 10.29 7.51 0.33
C SER A 75 9.71 6.26 -0.33
N TYR A 76 9.82 6.14 -1.67
CA TYR A 76 9.39 4.95 -2.40
C TYR A 76 10.05 3.69 -1.85
N ILE A 77 11.39 3.66 -1.80
CA ILE A 77 12.17 2.49 -1.35
C ILE A 77 11.79 2.12 0.09
N ALA A 78 11.71 3.13 0.97
CA ALA A 78 11.40 2.90 2.38
C ALA A 78 9.97 2.37 2.58
N VAL A 79 8.99 2.97 1.91
CA VAL A 79 7.57 2.63 2.07
C VAL A 79 7.25 1.28 1.41
N VAL A 80 7.75 1.02 0.20
CA VAL A 80 7.60 -0.28 -0.47
C VAL A 80 8.21 -1.40 0.38
N GLY A 81 9.40 -1.19 0.93
CA GLY A 81 10.05 -2.15 1.83
C GLY A 81 9.21 -2.44 3.09
N GLU A 82 8.61 -1.41 3.68
CA GLU A 82 7.78 -1.54 4.88
C GLU A 82 6.42 -2.22 4.58
N MET A 83 5.75 -1.80 3.51
CA MET A 83 4.51 -2.44 3.04
C MET A 83 4.74 -3.91 2.73
N SER A 84 5.85 -4.26 2.08
CA SER A 84 6.22 -5.64 1.76
C SER A 84 6.27 -6.53 3.00
N LYS A 85 6.90 -6.04 4.09
CA LYS A 85 6.96 -6.75 5.37
C LYS A 85 5.59 -6.89 6.01
N ARG A 86 4.80 -5.82 6.04
CA ARG A 86 3.45 -5.81 6.64
C ARG A 86 2.50 -6.74 5.89
N PHE A 87 2.58 -6.77 4.56
CA PHE A 87 1.76 -7.64 3.72
C PHE A 87 2.17 -9.11 3.88
N ASP A 88 3.48 -9.42 3.93
CA ASP A 88 3.96 -10.78 4.20
C ASP A 88 3.54 -11.26 5.61
N LYS A 89 3.67 -10.41 6.63
CA LYS A 89 3.22 -10.71 8.00
C LYS A 89 1.71 -10.95 8.10
N ALA A 90 0.91 -10.25 7.29
CA ALA A 90 -0.54 -10.40 7.23
C ALA A 90 -1.01 -11.58 6.35
N ASP A 91 -0.07 -12.29 5.72
CA ASP A 91 -0.31 -13.35 4.72
C ASP A 91 -1.12 -12.86 3.51
N ILE A 92 -0.91 -11.62 3.10
CA ILE A 92 -1.50 -11.07 1.87
C ILE A 92 -0.68 -11.58 0.68
N ARG A 93 -1.37 -12.21 -0.26
CA ARG A 93 -0.79 -12.78 -1.48
C ARG A 93 -1.04 -11.89 -2.69
N SER A 94 -0.17 -12.01 -3.69
CA SER A 94 -0.35 -11.36 -4.98
C SER A 94 -1.55 -11.94 -5.71
N CYS A 95 -2.03 -11.27 -6.77
CA CYS A 95 -3.08 -11.80 -7.64
C CYS A 95 -2.77 -13.20 -8.23
N HIS A 96 -1.51 -13.63 -8.20
CA HIS A 96 -1.08 -14.96 -8.65
C HIS A 96 -0.83 -15.95 -7.49
N GLY A 97 -1.26 -15.62 -6.26
CA GLY A 97 -1.06 -16.45 -5.06
C GLY A 97 0.37 -16.46 -4.52
N MET A 98 1.27 -15.64 -5.08
CA MET A 98 2.66 -15.55 -4.61
C MET A 98 2.78 -14.67 -3.37
N ARG A 99 3.81 -14.90 -2.55
CA ARG A 99 4.16 -13.97 -1.47
C ARG A 99 4.45 -12.58 -2.02
N MET A 100 4.11 -11.55 -1.24
CA MET A 100 4.32 -10.15 -1.64
C MET A 100 5.77 -9.69 -1.55
N MET A 101 6.63 -10.42 -0.85
CA MET A 101 8.07 -10.15 -0.79
C MET A 101 8.68 -10.17 -2.21
N GLY A 102 9.22 -9.03 -2.65
CA GLY A 102 9.76 -8.86 -4.01
C GLY A 102 8.73 -8.61 -5.12
N ARG A 103 7.44 -8.49 -4.79
CA ARG A 103 6.35 -8.16 -5.73
C ARG A 103 5.71 -6.81 -5.43
N MET A 104 6.07 -6.17 -4.32
CA MET A 104 5.54 -4.86 -3.95
C MET A 104 5.92 -3.77 -4.96
N ASP A 105 7.12 -3.82 -5.57
CA ASP A 105 7.50 -2.92 -6.66
C ASP A 105 6.57 -3.06 -7.87
N TYR A 106 6.25 -4.31 -8.25
CA TYR A 106 5.30 -4.58 -9.33
C TYR A 106 3.91 -4.04 -8.99
N LEU A 107 3.42 -4.30 -7.78
CA LEU A 107 2.13 -3.78 -7.33
C LEU A 107 2.10 -2.25 -7.40
N TYR A 108 3.17 -1.60 -6.93
CA TYR A 108 3.26 -0.14 -6.96
C TYR A 108 3.23 0.40 -8.39
N GLU A 109 4.18 -0.02 -9.24
CA GLU A 109 4.35 0.56 -10.57
C GLU A 109 3.16 0.30 -11.50
N ASN A 110 2.48 -0.84 -11.34
CA ASN A 110 1.42 -1.25 -12.27
C ASN A 110 0.01 -0.99 -11.76
N HIS A 111 -0.19 -0.70 -10.48
CA HIS A 111 -1.53 -0.56 -9.90
C HIS A 111 -1.70 0.59 -8.93
N LEU A 112 -0.69 0.92 -8.11
CA LEU A 112 -0.87 1.93 -7.06
C LEU A 112 -0.51 3.33 -7.54
N LYS A 113 0.51 3.48 -8.38
CA LYS A 113 1.10 4.77 -8.75
C LYS A 113 0.08 5.78 -9.26
N GLU A 114 -0.73 5.40 -10.26
CA GLU A 114 -1.76 6.27 -10.83
C GLU A 114 -2.80 6.67 -9.77
N VAL A 115 -3.25 5.73 -8.94
CA VAL A 115 -4.23 6.00 -7.88
C VAL A 115 -3.64 6.94 -6.81
N ILE A 116 -2.36 6.78 -6.46
CA ILE A 116 -1.67 7.66 -5.52
C ILE A 116 -1.55 9.07 -6.12
N ASP A 117 -1.20 9.20 -7.39
CA ASP A 117 -1.10 10.50 -8.08
C ASP A 117 -2.46 11.21 -8.12
N GLU A 118 -3.56 10.47 -8.36
CA GLU A 118 -4.93 10.99 -8.27
C GLU A 118 -5.27 11.47 -6.84
N MET A 119 -4.91 10.69 -5.82
CA MET A 119 -5.12 11.05 -4.41
C MET A 119 -4.34 12.30 -4.03
N ASP A 120 -3.11 12.44 -4.53
CA ASP A 120 -2.27 13.62 -4.29
C ASP A 120 -2.83 14.86 -4.98
N ALA A 121 -3.26 14.73 -6.24
CA ALA A 121 -3.90 15.81 -6.98
C ALA A 121 -5.19 16.29 -6.27
N ALA A 122 -6.03 15.35 -5.81
CA ALA A 122 -7.25 15.67 -5.09
C ALA A 122 -6.97 16.37 -3.75
N ARG A 123 -5.90 16.01 -3.05
CA ARG A 123 -5.51 16.68 -1.80
C ARG A 123 -5.03 18.11 -2.03
N LEU A 124 -4.22 18.33 -3.07
CA LEU A 124 -3.76 19.67 -3.44
C LEU A 124 -4.94 20.57 -3.83
N ALA A 125 -5.93 20.03 -4.54
CA ALA A 125 -7.12 20.79 -4.92
C ALA A 125 -8.01 21.19 -3.72
N ASN A 126 -8.02 20.39 -2.64
CA ASN A 126 -8.83 20.63 -1.44
C ASN A 126 -8.11 21.40 -0.33
N ASN A 127 -6.82 21.71 -0.50
CA ASN A 127 -5.99 22.41 0.49
C ASN A 127 -5.10 23.45 -0.23
N PRO A 128 -5.70 24.51 -0.82
CA PRO A 128 -5.00 25.52 -1.62
C PRO A 128 -4.04 26.39 -0.81
#